data_AF-A0A1A8LM88-F1
#
_entry.id   AF-A0A1A8LM88-F1
#
_cell.length_a   1.000
_cell.length_b   1.000
_cell.length_c   1.000
_cell.angle_alpha   90.00
_cell.angle_beta   90.00
_cell.angle_gamma   90.00
#
_symmetry.space_group_name_H-M   'P 1'
#
loop_
_entity.id
_entity.type
_entity.pdbx_description
1 polymer ?
#
loop_
_entity_poly.entity_id
_entity_poly.type
_entity_poly.pdbx_seq_one_letter_code
_entity_poly.pdbx_strand_id
1 'polypeptide(L)'
;QSLSQQHSTENADYACYQLDCIIRLLGRYSDLFVNADQALQKLEEACHLLESGSPTSITGFRVPTVRMGNRGRPAFIITVEQLEYLLHFDFTIQDIARLLCVSVRTIKRRLKEHGLSVQQTFSDITSAELQAIVSAHLDTNPNSGYRMVNGYLRTM
;
A
#
# COMPACT_ATOMS: atom_id res chain seq x y z
N GLN A 1 -18.20 -28.19 -5.19
CA GLN A 1 -16.90 -28.34 -4.49
C GLN A 1 -16.09 -27.04 -4.41
N SER A 2 -16.39 -26.00 -5.20
CA SER A 2 -15.64 -24.72 -5.19
C SER A 2 -15.99 -23.76 -4.04
N LEU A 3 -17.23 -23.78 -3.53
CA LEU A 3 -17.69 -22.89 -2.46
C LEU A 3 -17.06 -23.19 -1.08
N SER A 4 -16.75 -24.46 -0.81
CA SER A 4 -16.12 -24.89 0.45
C SER A 4 -14.64 -24.50 0.54
N GLN A 5 -13.95 -24.33 -0.60
CA GLN A 5 -12.56 -23.86 -0.64
C GLN A 5 -12.45 -22.34 -0.51
N GLN A 6 -13.41 -21.57 -1.05
CA GLN A 6 -13.45 -20.11 -0.87
C GLN A 6 -13.76 -19.71 0.58
N HIS A 7 -14.71 -20.39 1.23
CA HIS A 7 -15.00 -20.10 2.63
C HIS A 7 -13.82 -20.45 3.57
N SER A 8 -13.05 -21.49 3.23
CA SER A 8 -11.87 -21.89 4.00
C SER A 8 -10.69 -20.92 3.86
N THR A 9 -10.56 -20.24 2.73
CA THR A 9 -9.51 -19.23 2.48
C THR A 9 -9.85 -17.90 3.12
N GLU A 10 -11.10 -17.45 3.05
CA GLU A 10 -11.60 -16.30 3.82
C GLU A 10 -11.44 -16.51 5.33
N ASN A 11 -11.67 -17.73 5.82
CA ASN A 11 -11.46 -18.08 7.22
C ASN A 11 -9.98 -18.03 7.63
N ALA A 12 -9.06 -18.39 6.72
CA ALA A 12 -7.62 -18.30 6.97
C ALA A 12 -7.13 -16.85 6.98
N ASP A 13 -7.58 -16.02 6.04
CA ASP A 13 -7.26 -14.58 6.01
C ASP A 13 -7.80 -13.86 7.24
N TYR A 14 -9.03 -14.21 7.66
CA TYR A 14 -9.62 -13.71 8.90
C TYR A 14 -8.84 -14.17 10.14
N ALA A 15 -8.40 -15.43 10.17
CA ALA A 15 -7.56 -15.95 11.25
C ALA A 15 -6.21 -15.23 11.31
N CYS A 16 -5.56 -14.96 10.18
CA CYS A 16 -4.33 -14.18 10.10
C CYS A 16 -4.53 -12.75 10.61
N TYR A 17 -5.64 -12.10 10.25
CA TYR A 17 -6.00 -10.78 10.77
C TYR A 17 -6.24 -10.79 12.29
N GLN A 18 -6.93 -11.81 12.80
CA GLN A 18 -7.18 -12.00 14.24
C GLN A 18 -5.87 -12.22 15.00
N LEU A 19 -4.96 -13.03 14.46
CA LEU A 19 -3.63 -13.26 15.02
C LEU A 19 -2.81 -11.97 15.03
N ASP A 20 -2.78 -11.20 13.94
CA ASP A 20 -2.13 -9.89 13.90
C ASP A 20 -2.75 -8.92 14.92
N CYS A 21 -4.07 -8.95 15.13
CA CYS A 21 -4.72 -8.19 16.21
C CYS A 21 -4.22 -8.60 17.61
N ILE A 22 -4.12 -9.91 17.88
CA ILE A 22 -3.71 -10.44 19.18
C ILE A 22 -2.23 -10.17 19.46
N ILE A 23 -1.36 -10.38 18.48
CA ILE A 23 0.07 -10.01 18.53
C ILE A 23 0.21 -8.52 18.86
N ARG A 24 -0.56 -7.65 18.18
CA ARG A 24 -0.57 -6.20 18.43
C ARG A 24 -1.07 -5.84 19.83
N LEU A 25 -2.08 -6.54 20.34
CA LEU A 25 -2.66 -6.30 21.66
C LEU A 25 -1.69 -6.76 22.78
N LEU A 26 -1.09 -7.93 22.63
CA LEU A 26 -0.12 -8.47 23.59
C LEU A 26 1.17 -7.65 23.60
N GLY A 27 1.66 -7.20 22.45
CA GLY A 27 2.79 -6.27 22.38
C GLY A 27 2.51 -4.92 23.06
N ARG A 28 1.24 -4.49 23.14
CA ARG A 28 0.85 -3.24 23.84
C ARG A 28 0.86 -3.39 25.36
N TYR A 29 0.66 -4.60 25.86
CA TYR A 29 0.59 -4.90 27.30
C TYR A 29 1.70 -5.85 27.74
N SER A 30 2.78 -5.99 26.98
CA SER A 30 3.81 -7.01 27.22
C SER A 30 4.43 -6.91 28.60
N ASP A 31 4.59 -5.68 29.12
CA ASP A 31 5.09 -5.40 30.48
C ASP A 31 4.16 -5.92 31.60
N LEU A 32 2.89 -6.25 31.29
CA LEU A 32 1.91 -6.80 32.22
C LEU A 32 1.79 -8.32 32.16
N PHE A 33 2.45 -8.97 31.18
CA PHE A 33 2.35 -10.41 30.95
C PHE A 33 3.73 -11.05 31.01
N VAL A 34 3.95 -11.88 32.04
CA VAL A 34 5.25 -12.53 32.36
C VAL A 34 5.81 -13.40 31.22
N ASN A 35 5.02 -13.75 30.20
CA ASN A 35 5.43 -14.60 29.07
C ASN A 35 5.11 -13.99 27.70
N ALA A 36 5.03 -12.65 27.60
CA ALA A 36 4.65 -11.97 26.37
C ALA A 36 5.54 -12.32 25.17
N ASP A 37 6.86 -12.43 25.36
CA ASP A 37 7.80 -12.79 24.29
C ASP A 37 7.60 -14.22 23.79
N GLN A 38 7.35 -15.18 24.68
CA GLN A 38 7.08 -16.57 24.30
C GLN A 38 5.72 -16.72 23.61
N ALA A 39 4.73 -15.91 24.00
CA ALA A 39 3.43 -15.85 23.33
C ALA A 39 3.54 -15.22 21.93
N LEU A 40 4.33 -14.14 21.79
CA LEU A 40 4.59 -13.51 20.50
C LEU A 40 5.31 -14.46 19.54
N GLN A 41 6.34 -15.17 20.02
CA GLN A 41 7.06 -16.14 19.20
C GLN A 41 6.15 -17.26 18.68
N LYS A 42 5.28 -17.81 19.54
CA LYS A 42 4.32 -18.85 19.14
C LYS A 42 3.26 -18.34 18.16
N LEU A 43 2.84 -17.09 18.30
CA LEU A 43 1.88 -16.47 17.39
C LEU A 43 2.52 -16.15 16.02
N GLU A 44 3.78 -15.69 16.01
CA GLU A 44 4.56 -15.49 14.77
C GLU A 44 4.78 -16.82 14.04
N GLU A 45 5.08 -17.90 14.78
CA GLU A 45 5.19 -19.26 14.23
C GLU A 45 3.85 -19.76 13.67
N ALA A 46 2.74 -19.51 14.36
CA ALA A 46 1.39 -19.86 13.88
C ALA A 46 1.02 -19.12 12.59
N CYS A 47 1.36 -17.83 12.46
CA CYS A 47 1.19 -17.09 11.20
C CYS A 47 2.00 -17.74 10.06
N HIS A 48 3.26 -18.08 10.32
CA HIS A 48 4.13 -18.68 9.33
C HIS A 48 3.66 -20.08 8.88
N LEU A 49 3.05 -20.86 9.78
CA LEU A 49 2.46 -22.17 9.48
C LEU A 49 1.18 -22.04 8.65
N LEU A 50 0.33 -21.05 8.94
CA LEU A 50 -0.88 -20.77 8.15
C LEU A 50 -0.53 -20.27 6.73
N GLU A 51 0.55 -19.51 6.60
CA GLU A 51 1.09 -19.07 5.30
C GLU A 51 1.66 -20.23 4.48
N SER A 52 2.21 -21.27 5.14
CA SER A 52 2.79 -22.44 4.46
C SER A 52 1.75 -23.44 3.91
N GLY A 53 0.48 -23.34 4.34
CA GLY A 53 -0.59 -24.26 3.97
C GLY A 53 -1.42 -23.87 2.75
N SER A 54 -1.21 -22.68 2.17
CA SER A 54 -1.92 -22.23 0.97
C SER A 54 -0.95 -22.13 -0.23
N PRO A 55 -1.12 -22.94 -1.30
CA PRO A 55 -0.26 -22.86 -2.49
C PRO A 55 -0.54 -21.62 -3.34
N THR A 56 -1.51 -20.79 -2.94
CA THR A 56 -1.87 -19.53 -3.59
C THR A 56 -1.91 -18.38 -2.59
N SER A 57 -0.98 -18.36 -1.65
CA SER A 57 -0.71 -17.13 -0.91
C SER A 57 -0.11 -16.15 -1.92
N ILE A 58 -0.89 -15.15 -2.34
CA ILE A 58 -0.29 -13.91 -2.86
C ILE A 58 0.50 -13.38 -1.68
N THR A 59 1.78 -13.75 -1.60
CA THR A 59 2.74 -13.19 -0.66
C THR A 59 2.93 -11.74 -1.07
N GLY A 60 1.95 -10.91 -0.68
CA GLY A 60 1.96 -9.49 -0.95
C GLY A 60 3.24 -8.89 -0.42
N PHE A 61 3.82 -7.98 -1.19
CA PHE A 61 4.97 -7.21 -0.75
C PHE A 61 4.67 -6.59 0.62
N ARG A 62 5.43 -6.99 1.65
CA ARG A 62 5.27 -6.47 3.01
C ARG A 62 6.33 -5.41 3.27
N VAL A 63 5.87 -4.18 3.54
CA VAL A 63 6.77 -3.07 3.87
C VAL A 63 7.63 -3.42 5.09
N PRO A 64 8.97 -3.28 4.99
CA PRO A 64 9.87 -3.53 6.13
C PRO A 64 9.55 -2.63 7.33
N THR A 65 9.86 -3.10 8.54
CA THR A 65 9.68 -2.32 9.78
C THR A 65 10.98 -2.22 10.56
N VAL A 66 11.30 -1.05 11.12
CA VAL A 66 12.45 -0.90 12.04
C VAL A 66 12.01 -1.03 13.49
N ARG A 67 12.73 -1.87 14.24
CA ARG A 67 12.69 -1.92 15.71
C ARG A 67 13.92 -1.18 16.26
N MET A 68 13.76 0.08 16.63
CA MET A 68 14.85 0.93 17.17
C MET A 68 15.11 0.74 18.68
N GLY A 69 14.73 -0.40 19.28
CA GLY A 69 14.88 -0.65 20.73
C GLY A 69 14.01 0.21 21.65
N ASN A 70 13.27 1.18 21.11
CA ASN A 70 12.35 2.04 21.85
C ASN A 70 11.01 1.34 22.07
N ARG A 71 10.36 1.57 23.22
CA ARG A 71 8.99 1.09 23.51
C ARG A 71 8.01 1.63 22.46
N GLY A 72 7.25 0.76 21.80
CA GLY A 72 6.20 1.13 20.85
C GLY A 72 6.12 0.24 19.59
N ARG A 73 5.16 0.54 18.71
CA ARG A 73 4.98 -0.18 17.44
C ARG A 73 6.17 0.07 16.50
N PRO A 74 6.77 -0.98 15.89
CA PRO A 74 7.80 -0.80 14.87
C PRO A 74 7.32 0.11 13.74
N ALA A 75 8.13 1.10 13.37
CA ALA A 75 7.77 2.03 12.30
C ALA A 75 7.94 1.35 10.94
N PHE A 76 6.94 1.45 10.07
CA PHE A 76 7.09 1.06 8.66
C PHE A 76 8.21 1.88 8.01
N ILE A 77 9.03 1.26 7.18
CA ILE A 77 10.03 1.92 6.35
C ILE A 77 9.39 2.18 5.00
N ILE A 78 8.91 3.40 4.80
CA ILE A 78 8.39 3.85 3.51
C ILE A 78 9.24 5.07 3.19
N THR A 79 10.08 4.96 2.17
CA THR A 79 11.02 6.03 1.82
C THR A 79 10.32 7.11 0.99
N VAL A 80 10.95 8.27 0.88
CA VAL A 80 10.48 9.38 0.03
C VAL A 80 10.40 8.91 -1.42
N GLU A 81 11.47 8.28 -1.90
CA GLU A 81 11.64 7.87 -3.29
C GLU A 81 10.58 6.84 -3.68
N GLN A 82 10.19 5.95 -2.76
CA GLN A 82 9.11 5.00 -2.98
C GLN A 82 7.76 5.70 -3.17
N LEU A 83 7.48 6.75 -2.40
CA LEU A 83 6.22 7.51 -2.53
C LEU A 83 6.24 8.38 -3.77
N GLU A 84 7.35 9.04 -4.09
CA GLU A 84 7.51 9.81 -5.32
C GLU A 84 7.33 8.94 -6.56
N TYR A 85 7.98 7.77 -6.59
CA TYR A 85 7.80 6.81 -7.68
C TYR A 85 6.33 6.44 -7.84
N LEU A 86 5.67 6.01 -6.77
CA LEU A 86 4.27 5.59 -6.86
C LEU A 86 3.33 6.73 -7.26
N LEU A 87 3.58 7.95 -6.80
CA LEU A 87 2.83 9.13 -7.21
C LEU A 87 3.05 9.47 -8.69
N HIS A 88 4.28 9.35 -9.19
CA HIS A 88 4.63 9.58 -10.59
C HIS A 88 3.90 8.60 -11.54
N PHE A 89 3.63 7.38 -11.09
CA PHE A 89 2.85 6.39 -11.84
C PHE A 89 1.32 6.53 -11.65
N ASP A 90 0.84 7.68 -11.17
CA ASP A 90 -0.58 8.01 -10.95
C ASP A 90 -1.32 7.06 -9.99
N PHE A 91 -0.60 6.36 -9.11
CA PHE A 91 -1.27 5.55 -8.09
C PHE A 91 -1.99 6.44 -7.09
N THR A 92 -3.26 6.14 -6.84
CA THR A 92 -4.01 6.86 -5.80
C THR A 92 -3.48 6.51 -4.42
N ILE A 93 -3.76 7.35 -3.42
CA ILE A 93 -3.40 7.06 -2.02
C ILE A 93 -4.01 5.72 -1.56
N GLN A 94 -5.21 5.37 -2.03
CA GLN A 94 -5.81 4.08 -1.75
C GLN A 94 -5.04 2.92 -2.39
N ASP A 95 -4.57 3.09 -3.62
CA ASP A 95 -3.80 2.06 -4.33
C ASP A 95 -2.43 1.85 -3.69
N ILE A 96 -1.74 2.94 -3.34
CA ILE A 96 -0.47 2.91 -2.62
C ILE A 96 -0.63 2.17 -1.29
N ALA A 97 -1.70 2.47 -0.53
CA ALA A 97 -1.98 1.80 0.74
C ALA A 97 -2.20 0.30 0.56
N ARG A 98 -2.95 -0.10 -0.48
CA ARG A 98 -3.18 -1.51 -0.83
C ARG A 98 -1.88 -2.20 -1.26
N LEU A 99 -1.11 -1.58 -2.14
CA LEU A 99 0.14 -2.11 -2.68
C LEU A 99 1.20 -2.32 -1.59
N LEU A 100 1.24 -1.41 -0.62
CA LEU A 100 2.17 -1.44 0.51
C LEU A 100 1.60 -2.20 1.73
N CYS A 101 0.39 -2.75 1.62
CA CYS A 101 -0.31 -3.44 2.71
C CYS A 101 -0.35 -2.65 4.04
N VAL A 102 -0.55 -1.33 3.95
CA VAL A 102 -0.66 -0.43 5.11
C VAL A 102 -1.98 0.34 5.06
N SER A 103 -2.35 0.95 6.19
CA SER A 103 -3.52 1.81 6.20
C SER A 103 -3.30 3.08 5.35
N VAL A 104 -4.37 3.60 4.74
CA VAL A 104 -4.39 4.91 4.06
C VAL A 104 -3.86 6.03 4.98
N ARG A 105 -4.15 5.95 6.28
CA ARG A 105 -3.64 6.88 7.30
C ARG A 105 -2.12 6.88 7.37
N THR A 106 -1.48 5.71 7.25
CA THR A 106 -0.02 5.57 7.22
C THR A 106 0.58 6.30 6.03
N ILE A 107 -0.01 6.15 4.84
CA ILE A 107 0.45 6.82 3.62
C ILE A 107 0.27 8.34 3.72
N LYS A 108 -0.91 8.82 4.13
CA LYS A 108 -1.16 10.27 4.31
C LYS A 108 -0.18 10.91 5.30
N ARG A 109 0.11 10.22 6.40
CA ARG A 109 1.11 10.68 7.39
C ARG A 109 2.49 10.78 6.75
N ARG A 110 2.92 9.78 5.99
CA ARG A 110 4.24 9.76 5.34
C ARG A 110 4.39 10.80 4.25
N LEU A 111 3.36 10.98 3.43
CA LEU A 111 3.32 12.07 2.44
C LEU A 111 3.51 13.43 3.12
N LYS A 112 2.80 13.68 4.24
CA LYS A 112 2.96 14.91 5.02
C LYS A 112 4.36 15.06 5.64
N GLU A 113 4.92 13.99 6.19
CA GLU A 113 6.28 13.98 6.76
C GLU A 113 7.35 14.34 5.72
N HIS A 114 7.11 14.00 4.45
CA HIS A 114 8.02 14.24 3.34
C HIS A 114 7.64 15.46 2.48
N GLY A 115 6.58 16.18 2.83
CA GLY A 115 6.12 17.35 2.05
C GLY A 115 5.60 17.01 0.65
N LEU A 116 5.14 15.76 0.44
CA LEU A 116 4.63 15.26 -0.84
C LEU A 116 3.11 15.42 -0.94
N SER A 117 2.64 15.78 -2.13
CA SER A 117 1.23 15.88 -2.49
C SER A 117 1.00 15.36 -3.91
N VAL A 118 -0.16 14.72 -4.13
CA VAL A 118 -0.62 14.30 -5.47
C VAL A 118 -0.70 15.49 -6.42
N GLN A 119 -0.97 16.69 -5.90
CA GLN A 119 -1.06 17.90 -6.71
C GLN A 119 0.28 18.33 -7.31
N GLN A 120 1.41 17.96 -6.66
CA GLN A 120 2.75 18.28 -7.16
C GLN A 120 3.15 17.42 -8.37
N THR A 121 2.39 16.37 -8.69
CA THR A 121 2.63 15.52 -9.87
C THR A 121 2.05 16.12 -11.16
N PHE A 122 1.15 17.12 -11.06
CA PHE A 122 0.59 17.79 -12.23
C PHE A 122 1.47 18.97 -12.65
N SER A 123 1.48 19.26 -13.96
CA SER A 123 2.09 20.48 -14.47
C SER A 123 1.22 21.70 -14.15
N ASP A 124 1.87 22.86 -13.96
CA ASP A 124 1.22 24.15 -13.69
C ASP A 124 0.59 24.77 -14.95
N ILE A 125 -0.03 23.96 -15.82
CA ILE A 125 -0.72 24.44 -17.02
C ILE A 125 -2.17 24.78 -16.72
N THR A 126 -2.65 25.86 -17.32
CA THR A 126 -4.05 26.26 -17.22
C THR A 126 -4.95 25.37 -18.09
N SER A 127 -6.25 25.35 -17.78
CA SER A 127 -7.23 24.64 -18.61
C SER A 127 -7.26 25.15 -20.05
N ALA A 128 -7.04 26.45 -20.27
CA ALA A 128 -6.99 27.05 -21.60
C ALA A 128 -5.75 26.59 -22.39
N GLU A 129 -4.58 26.53 -21.74
CA GLU A 129 -3.35 26.00 -22.35
C GLU A 129 -3.48 24.51 -22.66
N LEU A 130 -4.04 23.72 -21.74
CA LEU A 130 -4.32 22.31 -21.98
C LEU A 130 -5.27 22.12 -23.17
N GLN A 131 -6.32 22.92 -23.26
CA GLN A 131 -7.26 22.90 -24.40
C GLN A 131 -6.52 23.19 -25.72
N ALA A 132 -5.64 24.19 -25.73
CA ALA A 132 -4.86 24.57 -26.92
C ALA A 132 -3.89 23.46 -27.36
N ILE A 133 -3.24 22.80 -26.40
CA ILE A 133 -2.36 21.65 -26.65
C ILE A 133 -3.16 20.49 -27.27
N VAL A 134 -4.33 20.17 -26.70
CA VAL A 134 -5.19 19.10 -27.19
C VAL A 134 -5.73 19.41 -28.58
N SER A 135 -6.18 20.64 -28.84
CA SER A 135 -6.66 21.03 -30.17
C SER A 135 -5.56 20.94 -31.22
N ALA A 136 -4.35 21.43 -30.92
CA ALA A 136 -3.22 21.34 -31.84
C ALA A 136 -2.84 19.88 -32.18
N HIS A 137 -2.94 18.97 -31.19
CA HIS A 137 -2.73 17.55 -31.42
C HIS A 137 -3.83 16.93 -32.29
N LEU A 138 -5.09 17.31 -32.09
CA LEU A 138 -6.22 16.80 -32.87
C LEU A 138 -6.23 17.36 -34.31
N ASP A 139 -5.76 18.58 -34.52
CA ASP A 139 -5.60 19.16 -35.87
C ASP A 139 -4.58 18.37 -36.70
N THR A 140 -3.50 17.89 -36.07
CA THR A 140 -2.49 17.04 -36.71
C THR A 140 -2.92 15.57 -36.79
N ASN A 141 -3.74 15.10 -35.85
CA ASN A 141 -4.18 13.71 -35.73
C ASN A 141 -5.71 13.63 -35.48
N PRO A 142 -6.55 13.89 -36.50
CA PRO A 142 -8.01 14.02 -36.32
C PRO A 142 -8.72 12.73 -35.87
N ASN A 143 -8.08 11.57 -36.01
CA ASN A 143 -8.59 10.27 -35.54
C ASN A 143 -8.05 9.85 -34.16
N SER A 144 -7.31 10.73 -33.47
CA SER A 144 -6.80 10.46 -32.13
C SER A 144 -7.94 10.38 -31.12
N GLY A 145 -8.24 9.16 -30.68
CA GLY A 145 -9.12 8.94 -29.53
C GLY A 145 -8.48 9.35 -28.20
N TYR A 146 -9.29 9.42 -27.15
CA TYR A 146 -8.87 9.81 -25.79
C TYR A 146 -7.57 9.14 -25.30
N ARG A 147 -7.38 7.84 -25.57
CA ARG A 147 -6.18 7.12 -25.14
C ARG A 147 -4.90 7.64 -25.80
N MET A 148 -4.94 8.04 -27.07
CA MET A 148 -3.77 8.58 -27.77
C MET A 148 -3.45 9.98 -27.29
N VAL A 149 -4.48 10.81 -27.10
CA VAL A 149 -4.33 12.16 -26.53
C VAL A 149 -3.72 12.09 -25.13
N ASN A 150 -4.24 11.22 -24.25
CA ASN A 150 -3.70 11.04 -22.91
C ASN A 150 -2.24 10.52 -22.94
N GLY A 151 -1.93 9.60 -23.84
CA GLY A 151 -0.55 9.14 -24.06
C GLY A 151 0.39 10.28 -24.48
N TYR A 152 -0.05 11.13 -25.41
CA TYR A 152 0.69 12.31 -25.85
C TYR A 152 0.93 13.31 -24.70
N LEU A 153 -0.12 13.63 -23.93
CA LEU A 153 -0.03 14.53 -22.78
C LEU A 153 0.95 14.03 -21.71
N ARG A 154 1.07 12.71 -21.54
CA ARG A 154 2.04 12.10 -20.60
C ARG A 154 3.50 12.18 -21.05
N THR A 155 3.75 12.47 -22.33
CA THR A 155 5.11 12.61 -22.87
C THR A 155 5.59 14.06 -22.95
N MET A 156 4.70 15.02 -22.69
CA MET A 156 5.03 16.46 -22.64
C MET A 156 5.61 16.83 -21.28
#